data_AF-A0A0Q6G2I3-F1
#
_entry.id   AF-A0A0Q6G2I3-F1
#
_cell.length_a   1.000
_cell.length_b   1.000
_cell.length_c   1.000
_cell.angle_alpha   90.00
_cell.angle_beta   90.00
_cell.angle_gamma   90.00
#
_symmetry.space_group_name_H-M   'P 1'
#
loop_
_entity.id
_entity.type
_entity.pdbx_description
1 polymer ?
#
loop_
_entity_poly.entity_id
_entity_poly.type
_entity_poly.pdbx_seq_one_letter_code
_entity_poly.pdbx_strand_id
1 'polypeptide(L)'
;MSPFIEMYSDTELVEEVRSGVRDAGLVLWRRHSEEARTLVASLLDESADVDLVIRSAFAQVLHEITDGTDPLSEFDLYLKTTVLLTARALAGRRHHEPPIVRAFTLLSRMDQMLLWRAFVDGASDVDIALTALVSPEQSAARVQTAQARLRAAWVDEVRDRPDASPTCLWVVQVVSEGQYGRLTPAQVRRLDAHLESCSSCLDFGREFAQLPQSLVTHLVRPSALGARRPSGAHEE
;
A
#
# COMPACT_ATOMS: atom_id res chain seq x y z
N MET A 1 -28.79 9.20 -20.20
CA MET A 1 -27.78 9.95 -19.47
C MET A 1 -28.44 11.11 -18.75
N SER A 2 -28.62 11.01 -17.42
CA SER A 2 -29.17 12.12 -16.63
C SER A 2 -28.15 13.27 -16.63
N PRO A 3 -28.49 14.49 -17.06
CA PRO A 3 -27.54 15.59 -17.15
C PRO A 3 -26.94 16.01 -15.79
N PHE A 4 -27.52 15.53 -14.68
CA PHE A 4 -27.08 15.86 -13.32
C PHE A 4 -26.02 14.90 -12.75
N ILE A 5 -25.79 13.74 -13.38
CA ILE A 5 -24.86 12.73 -12.86
C ILE A 5 -23.41 13.26 -12.79
N GLU A 6 -23.06 14.20 -13.66
CA GLU A 6 -21.76 14.87 -13.66
C GLU A 6 -21.50 15.75 -12.43
N MET A 7 -22.56 16.12 -11.69
CA MET A 7 -22.47 16.95 -10.49
C MET A 7 -22.43 16.14 -9.18
N TYR A 8 -22.70 14.84 -9.24
CA TYR A 8 -22.72 13.99 -8.05
C TYR A 8 -21.34 13.90 -7.43
N SER A 9 -21.27 13.84 -6.10
CA SER A 9 -20.05 13.49 -5.37
C SER A 9 -19.62 12.05 -5.70
N ASP A 10 -18.37 11.70 -5.41
CA ASP A 10 -17.88 10.34 -5.68
C ASP A 10 -18.64 9.29 -4.87
N THR A 11 -19.03 9.60 -3.63
CA THR A 11 -19.87 8.72 -2.82
C THR A 11 -21.24 8.49 -3.45
N GLU A 12 -21.90 9.52 -3.97
CA GLU A 12 -23.17 9.38 -4.69
C GLU A 12 -23.00 8.57 -5.98
N LEU A 13 -21.90 8.80 -6.73
CA LEU A 13 -21.59 8.02 -7.92
C LEU A 13 -21.35 6.54 -7.61
N VAL A 14 -20.70 6.23 -6.48
CA VAL A 14 -20.51 4.84 -6.02
C VAL A 14 -21.85 4.16 -5.75
N GLU A 15 -22.80 4.84 -5.10
CA GLU A 15 -24.14 4.28 -4.85
C GLU A 15 -24.94 4.07 -6.16
N GLU A 16 -24.76 4.95 -7.14
CA GLU A 16 -25.33 4.78 -8.49
C GLU A 16 -24.71 3.59 -9.23
N VAL A 17 -23.37 3.41 -9.15
CA VAL A 17 -22.70 2.21 -9.68
C VAL A 17 -23.21 0.95 -9.02
N ARG A 18 -23.35 0.95 -7.69
CA ARG A 18 -23.91 -0.18 -6.91
C ARG A 18 -25.35 -0.50 -7.34
N SER A 19 -26.11 0.52 -7.72
CA SER A 19 -27.47 0.38 -8.28
C SER A 19 -27.49 -0.05 -9.76
N GLY A 20 -26.33 -0.26 -10.39
CA GLY A 20 -26.18 -0.73 -11.76
C GLY A 20 -26.13 0.36 -12.84
N VAL A 21 -26.03 1.64 -12.45
CA VAL A 21 -25.98 2.77 -13.39
C VAL A 21 -24.58 2.91 -13.98
N ARG A 22 -24.40 2.36 -15.19
CA ARG A 22 -23.10 2.35 -15.89
C ARG A 22 -22.52 3.74 -16.16
N ASP A 23 -23.36 4.73 -16.39
CA ASP A 23 -22.94 6.11 -16.65
C ASP A 23 -22.15 6.69 -15.45
N ALA A 24 -22.49 6.31 -14.21
CA ALA A 24 -21.79 6.76 -13.00
C ALA A 24 -20.32 6.29 -12.98
N GLY A 25 -20.07 5.04 -13.37
CA GLY A 25 -18.72 4.49 -13.47
C GLY A 25 -17.85 5.22 -14.51
N LEU A 26 -18.45 5.73 -15.60
CA LEU A 26 -17.75 6.53 -16.60
C LEU A 26 -17.38 7.92 -16.07
N VAL A 27 -18.23 8.53 -15.23
CA VAL A 27 -17.91 9.80 -14.56
C VAL A 27 -16.72 9.60 -13.61
N LEU A 28 -16.76 8.56 -12.77
CA LEU A 28 -15.64 8.19 -11.88
C LEU A 28 -14.34 7.96 -12.67
N TRP A 29 -14.41 7.23 -13.79
CA TRP A 29 -13.27 7.04 -14.69
C TRP A 29 -12.68 8.37 -15.18
N ARG A 30 -13.53 9.28 -15.70
CA ARG A 30 -13.05 10.57 -16.22
C ARG A 30 -12.38 11.42 -15.14
N ARG A 31 -12.96 11.46 -13.94
CA ARG A 31 -12.43 12.27 -12.83
C ARG A 31 -11.08 11.77 -12.32
N HIS A 32 -10.91 10.45 -12.23
CA HIS A 32 -9.78 9.86 -11.51
C HIS A 32 -8.69 9.26 -12.40
N SER A 33 -8.95 9.06 -13.71
CA SER A 33 -7.98 8.38 -14.59
C SER A 33 -6.66 9.14 -14.76
N GLU A 34 -6.65 10.48 -14.77
CA GLU A 34 -5.42 11.27 -14.92
C GLU A 34 -4.53 11.21 -13.66
N GLU A 35 -5.14 11.29 -12.48
CA GLU A 35 -4.40 11.14 -11.21
C GLU A 35 -3.84 9.72 -11.07
N ALA A 36 -4.65 8.71 -11.39
CA ALA A 36 -4.22 7.32 -11.38
C ALA A 36 -3.09 7.07 -12.41
N ARG A 37 -3.17 7.65 -13.62
CA ARG A 37 -2.08 7.57 -14.62
C ARG A 37 -0.79 8.16 -14.08
N THR A 38 -0.85 9.32 -13.42
CA THR A 38 0.32 9.97 -12.83
C THR A 38 0.99 9.07 -11.79
N LEU A 39 0.18 8.41 -10.94
CA LEU A 39 0.67 7.44 -9.97
C LEU A 39 1.37 6.25 -10.65
N VAL A 40 0.75 5.63 -11.66
CA VAL A 40 1.30 4.43 -12.33
C VAL A 40 2.51 4.74 -13.21
N ALA A 41 2.51 5.87 -13.91
CA ALA A 41 3.64 6.29 -14.75
C ALA A 41 4.91 6.52 -13.94
N SER A 42 4.80 6.76 -12.63
CA SER A 42 5.96 6.82 -11.74
C SER A 42 6.57 5.44 -11.45
N LEU A 43 5.83 4.36 -11.66
CA LEU A 43 6.18 2.99 -11.29
C LEU A 43 6.56 2.12 -12.49
N LEU A 44 6.02 2.42 -13.67
CA LEU A 44 6.20 1.63 -14.89
C LEU A 44 6.83 2.47 -16.00
N ASP A 45 7.78 1.89 -16.73
CA ASP A 45 8.50 2.59 -17.79
C ASP A 45 7.75 2.52 -19.16
N GLU A 46 6.87 1.54 -19.35
CA GLU A 46 6.12 1.30 -20.60
C GLU A 46 4.70 1.91 -20.56
N SER A 47 4.37 2.79 -21.51
CA SER A 47 3.05 3.46 -21.56
C SER A 47 1.87 2.51 -21.80
N ALA A 48 2.08 1.42 -22.55
CA ALA A 48 1.05 0.40 -22.77
C ALA A 48 0.67 -0.33 -21.47
N ASP A 49 1.64 -0.56 -20.59
CA ASP A 49 1.41 -1.16 -19.27
C ASP A 49 0.63 -0.19 -18.36
N VAL A 50 0.91 1.12 -18.45
CA VAL A 50 0.16 2.16 -17.71
C VAL A 50 -1.33 2.07 -18.05
N ASP A 51 -1.69 2.13 -19.33
CA ASP A 51 -3.10 2.09 -19.74
C ASP A 51 -3.79 0.77 -19.36
N LEU A 52 -3.09 -0.36 -19.46
CA LEU A 52 -3.61 -1.66 -19.05
C LEU A 52 -3.92 -1.70 -17.56
N VAL A 53 -3.01 -1.20 -16.72
CA VAL A 53 -3.17 -1.16 -15.26
C VAL A 53 -4.36 -0.31 -14.88
N ILE A 54 -4.48 0.90 -15.44
CA ILE A 54 -5.60 1.80 -15.15
C ILE A 54 -6.92 1.12 -15.52
N ARG A 55 -7.03 0.57 -16.73
CA ARG A 55 -8.23 -0.16 -17.18
C ARG A 55 -8.59 -1.32 -16.26
N SER A 56 -7.60 -2.14 -15.91
CA SER A 56 -7.80 -3.33 -15.09
C SER A 56 -8.21 -2.96 -13.66
N ALA A 57 -7.57 -1.96 -13.07
CA ALA A 57 -7.86 -1.50 -11.71
C ALA A 57 -9.26 -0.89 -11.61
N PHE A 58 -9.67 -0.02 -12.53
CA PHE A 58 -11.03 0.51 -12.53
C PHE A 58 -12.08 -0.57 -12.78
N ALA A 59 -11.83 -1.51 -13.71
CA ALA A 59 -12.74 -2.61 -13.96
C ALA A 59 -12.93 -3.48 -12.71
N GLN A 60 -11.83 -3.77 -11.99
CA GLN A 60 -11.87 -4.47 -10.72
C GLN A 60 -12.68 -3.69 -9.66
N VAL A 61 -12.36 -2.42 -9.44
CA VAL A 61 -13.05 -1.59 -8.43
C VAL A 61 -14.55 -1.48 -8.71
N LEU A 62 -14.94 -1.19 -9.96
CA LEU A 62 -16.35 -1.07 -10.32
C LEU A 62 -17.09 -2.40 -10.17
N HIS A 63 -16.43 -3.53 -10.44
CA HIS A 63 -17.00 -4.86 -10.23
C HIS A 63 -17.21 -5.13 -8.72
N GLU A 64 -16.21 -4.85 -7.89
CA GLU A 64 -16.28 -5.05 -6.44
C GLU A 64 -17.38 -4.18 -5.80
N ILE A 65 -17.57 -2.93 -6.27
CA ILE A 65 -18.67 -2.05 -5.86
C ILE A 65 -20.03 -2.63 -6.28
N THR A 66 -20.14 -3.12 -7.51
CA THR A 66 -21.38 -3.73 -8.03
C THR A 66 -21.75 -4.97 -7.21
N ASP A 67 -20.75 -5.75 -6.79
CA ASP A 67 -20.93 -6.96 -6.00
C ASP A 67 -21.09 -6.68 -4.49
N GLY A 68 -20.98 -5.42 -4.06
CA GLY A 68 -21.08 -5.01 -2.66
C GLY A 68 -19.95 -5.56 -1.78
N THR A 69 -18.79 -5.85 -2.38
CA THR A 69 -17.59 -6.35 -1.70
C THR A 69 -16.54 -5.27 -1.47
N ASP A 70 -16.85 -4.03 -1.90
CA ASP A 70 -15.96 -2.90 -1.75
C ASP A 70 -15.71 -2.57 -0.27
N PRO A 71 -14.44 -2.46 0.14
CA PRO A 71 -14.08 -2.03 1.48
C PRO A 71 -14.05 -0.50 1.48
N LEU A 72 -15.10 0.11 2.06
CA LEU A 72 -15.22 1.53 2.45
C LEU A 72 -15.82 2.52 1.43
N SER A 73 -16.27 3.65 1.98
CA SER A 73 -16.95 4.77 1.32
C SER A 73 -16.04 5.76 0.56
N GLU A 74 -14.73 5.54 0.54
CA GLU A 74 -13.75 6.45 -0.07
C GLU A 74 -13.18 5.91 -1.39
N PHE A 75 -13.84 6.24 -2.49
CA PHE A 75 -13.51 5.73 -3.84
C PHE A 75 -12.05 6.00 -4.25
N ASP A 76 -11.56 7.23 -4.07
CA ASP A 76 -10.22 7.63 -4.49
C ASP A 76 -9.12 6.81 -3.81
N LEU A 77 -9.20 6.65 -2.48
CA LEU A 77 -8.26 5.83 -1.71
C LEU A 77 -8.28 4.37 -2.17
N TYR A 78 -9.49 3.84 -2.39
CA TYR A 78 -9.66 2.47 -2.84
C TYR A 78 -9.08 2.25 -4.24
N LEU A 79 -9.33 3.19 -5.15
CA LEU A 79 -8.79 3.19 -6.50
C LEU A 79 -7.27 3.29 -6.48
N LYS A 80 -6.68 4.26 -5.77
CA LYS A 80 -5.22 4.43 -5.67
C LYS A 80 -4.51 3.17 -5.18
N THR A 81 -5.06 2.56 -4.12
CA THR A 81 -4.54 1.31 -3.56
C THR A 81 -4.63 0.17 -4.58
N THR A 82 -5.75 0.06 -5.30
CA THR A 82 -5.96 -1.00 -6.31
C THR A 82 -5.09 -0.82 -7.55
N VAL A 83 -4.97 0.42 -8.03
CA VAL A 83 -4.10 0.82 -9.15
C VAL A 83 -2.65 0.48 -8.85
N LEU A 84 -2.16 0.85 -7.66
CA LEU A 84 -0.82 0.51 -7.21
C LEU A 84 -0.59 -1.00 -7.24
N LEU A 85 -1.48 -1.76 -6.59
CA LEU A 85 -1.31 -3.21 -6.45
C LEU A 85 -1.37 -3.91 -7.81
N THR A 86 -2.20 -3.41 -8.73
CA THR A 86 -2.26 -3.89 -10.11
C THR A 86 -0.95 -3.59 -10.86
N ALA A 87 -0.41 -2.38 -10.74
CA ALA A 87 0.88 -2.00 -11.32
C ALA A 87 2.00 -2.89 -10.80
N ARG A 88 1.98 -3.17 -9.50
CA ARG A 88 2.97 -3.99 -8.79
C ARG A 88 2.92 -5.45 -9.17
N ALA A 89 1.72 -6.03 -9.28
CA ALA A 89 1.55 -7.38 -9.78
C ALA A 89 2.04 -7.53 -11.24
N LEU A 90 1.90 -6.48 -12.07
CA LEU A 90 2.42 -6.47 -13.44
C LEU A 90 3.95 -6.33 -13.46
N ALA A 91 4.51 -5.41 -12.68
CA ALA A 91 5.96 -5.21 -12.56
C ALA A 91 6.68 -6.42 -11.95
N GLY A 92 6.05 -7.09 -10.98
CA GLY A 92 6.54 -8.28 -10.29
C GLY A 92 6.76 -9.48 -11.23
N ARG A 93 6.09 -9.51 -12.39
CA ARG A 93 6.36 -10.51 -13.44
C ARG A 93 7.70 -10.27 -14.14
N ARG A 94 8.20 -9.04 -14.13
CA ARG A 94 9.43 -8.60 -14.81
C ARG A 94 10.61 -8.45 -13.83
N HIS A 95 10.34 -8.14 -12.56
CA HIS A 95 11.32 -7.95 -11.49
C HIS A 95 10.90 -8.67 -10.20
N HIS A 96 11.84 -9.21 -9.42
CA HIS A 96 11.52 -9.80 -8.12
C HIS A 96 10.99 -8.71 -7.18
N GLU A 97 9.67 -8.73 -6.94
CA GLU A 97 9.01 -7.76 -6.09
C GLU A 97 9.57 -7.82 -4.65
N PRO A 98 9.87 -6.68 -4.00
CA PRO A 98 10.41 -6.70 -2.63
C PRO A 98 9.47 -7.43 -1.65
N PRO A 99 10.00 -8.24 -0.72
CA PRO A 99 9.17 -9.01 0.23
C PRO A 99 8.16 -8.17 1.02
N ILE A 100 8.50 -6.93 1.37
CA ILE A 100 7.58 -6.01 2.07
C ILE A 100 6.36 -5.64 1.23
N VAL A 101 6.52 -5.51 -0.09
CA VAL A 101 5.41 -5.17 -0.99
C VAL A 101 4.50 -6.37 -1.15
N ARG A 102 5.06 -7.58 -1.32
CA ARG A 102 4.28 -8.82 -1.33
C ARG A 102 3.49 -9.00 -0.04
N ALA A 103 4.15 -8.81 1.11
CA ALA A 103 3.49 -8.84 2.41
C ALA A 103 2.35 -7.83 2.53
N PHE A 104 2.52 -6.61 2.02
CA PHE A 104 1.46 -5.61 1.96
C PHE A 104 0.27 -6.08 1.08
N THR A 105 0.55 -6.69 -0.08
CA THR A 105 -0.50 -7.22 -0.97
C THR A 105 -1.33 -8.34 -0.34
N LEU A 106 -0.78 -9.07 0.64
CA LEU A 106 -1.45 -10.15 1.37
C LEU A 106 -2.34 -9.67 2.52
N LEU A 107 -2.25 -8.39 2.90
CA LEU A 107 -3.08 -7.85 3.96
C LEU A 107 -4.55 -7.73 3.53
N SER A 108 -5.44 -7.61 4.53
CA SER A 108 -6.83 -7.22 4.26
C SER A 108 -6.86 -5.86 3.56
N ARG A 109 -7.85 -5.64 2.69
CA ARG A 109 -8.01 -4.35 1.99
C ARG A 109 -8.07 -3.16 2.94
N MET A 110 -8.76 -3.33 4.06
CA MET A 110 -8.82 -2.34 5.14
C MET A 110 -7.42 -1.98 5.67
N ASP A 111 -6.59 -2.98 5.97
CA ASP A 111 -5.23 -2.73 6.46
C ASP A 111 -4.35 -2.08 5.38
N GLN A 112 -4.50 -2.46 4.12
CA GLN A 112 -3.79 -1.81 2.99
C GLN A 112 -4.14 -0.31 2.92
N MET A 113 -5.43 0.03 2.96
CA MET A 113 -5.93 1.41 2.91
C MET A 113 -5.50 2.22 4.13
N LEU A 114 -5.54 1.63 5.32
CA LEU A 114 -5.11 2.32 6.55
C LEU A 114 -3.61 2.63 6.54
N LEU A 115 -2.78 1.68 6.11
CA LEU A 115 -1.34 1.89 6.01
C LEU A 115 -1.01 2.89 4.89
N TRP A 116 -1.77 2.88 3.79
CA TRP A 116 -1.64 3.89 2.73
C TRP A 116 -1.95 5.30 3.26
N ARG A 117 -3.12 5.48 3.91
CA ARG A 117 -3.51 6.76 4.53
C ARG A 117 -2.47 7.25 5.53
N ALA A 118 -2.02 6.37 6.41
CA ALA A 118 -1.09 6.73 7.48
C ALA A 118 0.32 7.08 6.95
N PHE A 119 0.83 6.33 5.98
CA PHE A 119 2.26 6.40 5.63
C PHE A 119 2.54 7.00 4.26
N VAL A 120 1.63 6.87 3.30
CA VAL A 120 1.79 7.42 1.95
C VAL A 120 1.15 8.80 1.86
N ASP A 121 -0.11 8.91 2.28
CA ASP A 121 -0.82 10.20 2.20
C ASP A 121 -0.42 11.16 3.33
N GLY A 122 0.11 10.63 4.43
CA GLY A 122 0.36 11.42 5.66
C GLY A 122 -0.93 12.00 6.23
N ALA A 123 -2.02 11.23 6.18
CA ALA A 123 -3.35 11.66 6.57
C ALA A 123 -3.45 11.97 8.08
N SER A 124 -4.43 12.80 8.45
CA SER A 124 -4.68 13.14 9.84
C SER A 124 -5.31 11.97 10.61
N ASP A 125 -5.21 11.98 11.94
CA ASP A 125 -5.88 10.98 12.80
C ASP A 125 -7.39 10.90 12.55
N VAL A 126 -8.02 12.03 12.19
CA VAL A 126 -9.44 12.11 11.86
C VAL A 126 -9.73 11.36 10.56
N ASP A 127 -8.95 11.60 9.51
CA ASP A 127 -9.12 10.90 8.22
C ASP A 127 -8.87 9.39 8.39
N ILE A 128 -7.84 9.01 9.16
CA ILE A 128 -7.54 7.61 9.47
C ILE A 128 -8.71 6.97 10.23
N ALA A 129 -9.32 7.68 11.18
CA ALA A 129 -10.46 7.20 11.94
C ALA A 129 -11.70 6.99 11.06
N LEU A 130 -11.96 7.91 10.11
CA LEU A 130 -13.03 7.79 9.13
C LEU A 130 -12.82 6.56 8.23
N THR A 131 -11.61 6.38 7.70
CA THR A 131 -11.26 5.20 6.91
C THR A 131 -11.42 3.91 7.73
N ALA A 132 -11.01 3.89 9.00
CA ALA A 132 -11.12 2.70 9.86
C ALA A 132 -12.53 2.46 10.42
N LEU A 133 -13.47 3.40 10.26
CA LEU A 133 -14.79 3.42 10.89
C LEU A 133 -14.71 3.28 12.42
N VAL A 134 -13.77 4.02 13.03
CA VAL A 134 -13.54 4.06 14.48
C VAL A 134 -13.52 5.50 14.98
N SER A 135 -13.43 5.68 16.30
CA SER A 135 -13.22 7.01 16.88
C SER A 135 -11.78 7.50 16.68
N PRO A 136 -11.54 8.83 16.68
CA PRO A 136 -10.19 9.39 16.57
C PRO A 136 -9.20 8.82 17.58
N GLU A 137 -9.59 8.55 18.83
CA GLU A 137 -8.69 7.97 19.83
C GLU A 137 -8.26 6.52 19.52
N GLN A 138 -9.03 5.80 18.70
CA GLN A 138 -8.74 4.41 18.31
C GLN A 138 -7.89 4.31 17.04
N SER A 139 -7.76 5.39 16.27
CA SER A 139 -7.07 5.44 14.97
C SER A 139 -5.63 4.91 15.05
N ALA A 140 -4.84 5.41 16.00
CA ALA A 140 -3.46 5.00 16.20
C ALA A 140 -3.33 3.50 16.51
N ALA A 141 -4.23 2.95 17.35
CA ALA A 141 -4.23 1.53 17.68
C ALA A 141 -4.57 0.66 16.46
N ARG A 142 -5.47 1.12 15.58
CA ARG A 142 -5.81 0.46 14.31
C ARG A 142 -4.62 0.44 13.36
N VAL A 143 -3.92 1.56 13.19
CA VAL A 143 -2.70 1.63 12.37
C VAL A 143 -1.60 0.72 12.93
N GLN A 144 -1.37 0.73 14.24
CA GLN A 144 -0.38 -0.16 14.88
C GLN A 144 -0.73 -1.64 14.67
N THR A 145 -2.01 -2.00 14.74
CA THR A 145 -2.48 -3.36 14.47
C THR A 145 -2.22 -3.76 13.01
N ALA A 146 -2.55 -2.90 12.05
CA ALA A 146 -2.26 -3.12 10.64
C ALA A 146 -0.74 -3.25 10.39
N GLN A 147 0.07 -2.42 11.04
CA GLN A 147 1.52 -2.46 10.95
C GLN A 147 2.10 -3.75 11.56
N ALA A 148 1.53 -4.26 12.66
CA ALA A 148 1.92 -5.54 13.24
C ALA A 148 1.61 -6.71 12.28
N ARG A 149 0.46 -6.69 11.59
CA ARG A 149 0.13 -7.67 10.54
C ARG A 149 1.09 -7.59 9.36
N LEU A 150 1.43 -6.38 8.90
CA LEU A 150 2.45 -6.19 7.87
C LEU A 150 3.79 -6.79 8.27
N ARG A 151 4.25 -6.52 9.50
CA ARG A 151 5.51 -7.09 10.02
C ARG A 151 5.48 -8.61 10.04
N ALA A 152 4.38 -9.22 10.50
CA ALA A 152 4.24 -10.67 10.52
C ALA A 152 4.29 -11.27 9.11
N ALA A 153 3.47 -10.74 8.18
CA ALA A 153 3.46 -11.20 6.79
C ALA A 153 4.83 -11.03 6.11
N TRP A 154 5.55 -9.94 6.38
CA TRP A 154 6.88 -9.71 5.82
C TRP A 154 7.92 -10.70 6.37
N VAL A 155 7.85 -11.02 7.65
CA VAL A 155 8.70 -12.06 8.24
C VAL A 155 8.49 -13.40 7.56
N ASP A 156 7.23 -13.78 7.30
CA ASP A 156 6.90 -15.03 6.61
C ASP A 156 7.43 -15.03 5.17
N GLU A 157 7.28 -13.93 4.43
CA GLU A 157 7.84 -13.78 3.07
C GLU A 157 9.36 -13.95 2.98
N VAL A 158 10.10 -13.50 4.00
CA VAL A 158 11.57 -13.63 4.05
C VAL A 158 11.99 -15.01 4.57
N ARG A 159 11.17 -15.61 5.43
CA ARG A 159 11.38 -16.96 5.97
C ARG A 159 11.21 -18.03 4.90
N ASP A 160 10.18 -17.90 4.08
CA ASP A 160 9.73 -18.93 3.14
C ASP A 160 10.46 -18.88 1.79
N ARG A 161 11.52 -18.08 1.69
CA ARG A 161 12.34 -18.03 0.48
C ARG A 161 13.06 -19.39 0.24
N PRO A 162 13.12 -19.89 -1.01
CA PRO A 162 13.64 -21.22 -1.30
C PRO A 162 15.10 -21.46 -0.90
N ASP A 163 15.90 -20.40 -0.83
CA ASP A 163 17.34 -20.42 -0.56
C ASP A 163 17.69 -20.07 0.90
N ALA A 164 16.70 -20.01 1.81
CA ALA A 164 16.93 -19.71 3.21
C ALA A 164 17.72 -20.82 3.92
N SER A 165 18.92 -20.47 4.41
CA SER A 165 19.67 -21.36 5.31
C SER A 165 19.10 -21.34 6.74
N PRO A 166 19.37 -22.36 7.57
CA PRO A 166 18.99 -22.34 8.99
C PRO A 166 19.52 -21.13 9.76
N THR A 167 20.68 -20.58 9.37
CA THR A 167 21.21 -19.34 9.99
C THR A 167 20.39 -18.13 9.55
N CYS A 168 19.88 -18.08 8.32
CA CYS A 168 18.98 -17.01 7.88
C CYS A 168 17.70 -16.99 8.71
N LEU A 169 17.09 -18.18 8.94
CA LEU A 169 15.88 -18.30 9.76
C LEU A 169 16.10 -17.77 11.18
N TRP A 170 17.26 -18.11 11.78
CA TRP A 170 17.64 -17.59 13.09
C TRP A 170 17.85 -16.07 13.08
N VAL A 171 18.53 -15.51 12.07
CA VAL A 171 18.72 -14.06 11.95
C VAL A 171 17.38 -13.34 11.80
N VAL A 172 16.49 -13.83 10.92
CA VAL A 172 15.15 -13.26 10.73
C VAL A 172 14.40 -13.21 12.04
N GLN A 173 14.43 -14.30 12.83
CA GLN A 173 13.80 -14.36 14.15
C GLN A 173 14.40 -13.33 15.13
N VAL A 174 15.73 -13.26 15.22
CA VAL A 174 16.43 -12.30 16.10
C VAL A 174 16.07 -10.86 15.75
N VAL A 175 16.06 -10.54 14.46
CA VAL A 175 15.69 -9.23 13.92
C VAL A 175 14.24 -8.91 14.25
N SER A 176 13.31 -9.82 13.94
CA SER A 176 11.87 -9.58 14.06
C SER A 176 11.40 -9.44 15.51
N GLU A 177 12.03 -10.16 16.44
CA GLU A 177 11.70 -10.13 17.87
C GLU A 177 12.47 -9.05 18.64
N GLY A 178 13.33 -8.26 17.98
CA GLY A 178 14.10 -7.18 18.61
C GLY A 178 15.10 -7.68 19.66
N GLN A 179 15.66 -8.87 19.49
CA GLN A 179 16.47 -9.55 20.50
C GLN A 179 17.95 -9.14 20.54
N TYR A 180 18.37 -8.17 19.72
CA TYR A 180 19.78 -7.75 19.58
C TYR A 180 20.48 -7.50 20.93
N GLY A 181 19.82 -6.80 21.86
CA GLY A 181 20.38 -6.49 23.18
C GLY A 181 20.49 -7.68 24.15
N ARG A 182 19.96 -8.85 23.78
CA ARG A 182 19.97 -10.07 24.62
C ARG A 182 20.90 -11.16 24.07
N LEU A 183 21.62 -10.89 22.99
CA LEU A 183 22.53 -11.85 22.37
C LEU A 183 23.79 -12.05 23.20
N THR A 184 24.23 -13.30 23.33
CA THR A 184 25.54 -13.64 23.87
C THR A 184 26.67 -13.22 22.91
N PRO A 185 27.91 -13.03 23.39
CA PRO A 185 29.04 -12.69 22.50
C PRO A 185 29.27 -13.69 21.35
N ALA A 186 28.95 -14.97 21.56
CA ALA A 186 29.04 -15.98 20.50
C ALA A 186 27.94 -15.82 19.45
N GLN A 187 26.71 -15.46 19.87
CA GLN A 187 25.61 -15.17 18.96
C GLN A 187 25.85 -13.89 18.16
N VAL A 188 26.42 -12.85 18.78
CA VAL A 188 26.81 -11.62 18.06
C VAL A 188 27.79 -11.95 16.94
N ARG A 189 28.88 -12.68 17.22
CA ARG A 189 29.83 -13.11 16.18
C ARG A 189 29.18 -13.95 15.07
N ARG A 190 28.21 -14.81 15.43
CA ARG A 190 27.46 -15.60 14.45
C ARG A 190 26.58 -14.72 13.56
N LEU A 191 25.91 -13.73 14.14
CA LEU A 191 25.09 -12.77 13.42
C LEU A 191 25.96 -11.95 12.46
N ASP A 192 27.04 -11.36 12.96
CA ASP A 192 27.93 -10.51 12.16
C ASP A 192 28.51 -11.27 10.96
N ALA A 193 29.06 -12.47 11.19
CA ALA A 193 29.58 -13.32 10.11
C ALA A 193 28.51 -13.69 9.05
N HIS A 194 27.24 -13.81 9.46
CA HIS A 194 26.16 -14.04 8.51
C HIS A 194 25.81 -12.79 7.71
N LEU A 195 25.70 -11.63 8.36
CA LEU A 195 25.37 -10.37 7.70
C LEU A 195 26.48 -9.91 6.74
N GLU A 196 27.74 -10.27 6.99
CA GLU A 196 28.86 -10.06 6.06
C GLU A 196 28.75 -10.88 4.77
N SER A 197 28.05 -12.03 4.79
CA SER A 197 27.98 -12.98 3.67
C SER A 197 26.60 -13.08 3.02
N CYS A 198 25.55 -12.53 3.63
CA CYS A 198 24.16 -12.65 3.17
C CYS A 198 23.51 -11.25 3.03
N SER A 199 23.54 -10.71 1.82
CA SER A 199 22.92 -9.40 1.51
C SER A 199 21.43 -9.37 1.80
N SER A 200 20.69 -10.45 1.52
CA SER A 200 19.25 -10.55 1.80
C SER A 200 18.91 -10.32 3.28
N CYS A 201 19.68 -10.91 4.21
CA CYS A 201 19.47 -10.70 5.64
C CYS A 201 19.94 -9.32 6.11
N LEU A 202 21.00 -8.78 5.50
CA LEU A 202 21.47 -7.42 5.76
C LEU A 202 20.42 -6.37 5.35
N ASP A 203 19.88 -6.49 4.14
CA ASP A 203 18.86 -5.59 3.61
C ASP A 203 17.56 -5.72 4.41
N PHE A 204 17.12 -6.94 4.72
CA PHE A 204 15.99 -7.18 5.61
C PHE A 204 16.17 -6.49 6.98
N GLY A 205 17.32 -6.69 7.63
CA GLY A 205 17.58 -6.07 8.95
C GLY A 205 17.51 -4.54 8.91
N ARG A 206 18.06 -3.92 7.86
CA ARG A 206 18.03 -2.47 7.66
C ARG A 206 16.62 -1.96 7.39
N GLU A 207 15.92 -2.55 6.43
CA GLU A 207 14.59 -2.10 6.00
C GLU A 207 13.53 -2.36 7.08
N PHE A 208 13.61 -3.49 7.79
CA PHE A 208 12.66 -3.86 8.82
C PHE A 208 12.70 -2.91 10.02
N ALA A 209 13.90 -2.46 10.40
CA ALA A 209 14.10 -1.46 11.45
C ALA A 209 13.56 -0.07 11.07
N GLN A 210 13.44 0.23 9.77
CA GLN A 210 13.02 1.54 9.27
C GLN A 210 11.53 1.65 8.96
N LEU A 211 10.72 0.64 9.27
CA LEU A 211 9.28 0.71 9.05
C LEU A 211 8.67 1.89 9.85
N PRO A 212 7.89 2.80 9.23
CA PRO A 212 7.21 2.65 7.93
C PRO A 212 7.93 3.17 6.68
N GLN A 213 9.08 3.84 6.80
CA GLN A 213 9.77 4.49 5.68
C GLN A 213 10.16 3.51 4.55
N SER A 214 10.55 2.29 4.90
CA SER A 214 10.85 1.24 3.93
C SER A 214 9.65 0.87 3.07
N LEU A 215 8.44 0.82 3.66
CA LEU A 215 7.20 0.57 2.91
C LEU A 215 6.96 1.69 1.89
N VAL A 216 7.04 2.95 2.31
CA VAL A 216 6.78 4.10 1.42
C VAL A 216 7.76 4.11 0.25
N THR A 217 9.04 3.91 0.53
CA THR A 217 10.11 3.85 -0.49
C THR A 217 9.85 2.76 -1.53
N HIS A 218 9.33 1.62 -1.06
CA HIS A 218 9.03 0.49 -1.92
C HIS A 218 7.67 0.57 -2.57
N LEU A 219 6.68 1.31 -2.07
CA LEU A 219 5.36 1.48 -2.70
C LEU A 219 5.36 2.63 -3.73
N VAL A 220 5.99 3.75 -3.39
CA VAL A 220 5.98 4.97 -4.21
C VAL A 220 7.42 5.37 -4.54
N ARG A 221 7.72 5.59 -5.83
CA ARG A 221 9.01 6.20 -6.21
C ARG A 221 9.02 7.67 -5.74
N PRO A 222 10.09 8.18 -5.09
CA PRO A 222 10.12 9.53 -4.52
C PRO A 222 9.73 10.65 -5.48
N SER A 223 9.96 10.47 -6.78
CA SER A 223 9.61 11.42 -7.84
C SER A 223 8.10 11.62 -8.07
N ALA A 224 7.25 10.73 -7.53
CA ALA A 224 5.79 10.81 -7.64
C ALA A 224 5.15 11.73 -6.59
N LEU A 225 5.86 12.05 -5.51
CA LEU A 225 5.40 12.92 -4.42
C LEU A 225 5.62 14.40 -4.81
N GLY A 226 5.03 14.82 -5.94
CA GLY A 226 5.14 16.15 -6.49
C GLY A 226 3.93 17.03 -6.18
N ALA A 227 4.10 17.95 -5.23
CA ALA A 227 3.39 19.22 -5.09
C ALA A 227 1.89 19.20 -4.67
N ARG A 228 1.62 18.97 -3.38
CA ARG A 228 0.52 19.69 -2.72
C ARG A 228 0.93 21.16 -2.59
N ARG A 229 0.36 22.03 -3.42
CA ARG A 229 0.28 23.47 -3.13
C ARG A 229 -0.57 23.65 -1.86
N PRO A 230 -0.10 24.38 -0.83
CA PRO A 230 -1.00 24.80 0.24
C PRO A 230 -2.12 25.66 -0.36
N SER A 231 -3.36 25.24 -0.14
CA SER A 231 -4.57 25.96 -0.50
C SER A 231 -4.59 27.32 0.19
N GLY A 232 -5.05 28.34 -0.53
CA GLY A 232 -4.90 29.77 -0.24
C GLY A 232 -5.11 30.19 1.21
N ALA A 233 -4.17 30.99 1.71
CA ALA A 233 -4.47 31.97 2.73
C ALA A 233 -5.32 33.07 2.08
N HIS A 234 -6.54 33.25 2.59
CA HIS A 234 -7.28 34.49 2.42
C HIS A 234 -6.59 35.57 3.24
N GLU A 235 -6.03 36.58 2.57
CA GLU A 235 -5.72 37.88 3.16
C GLU A 235 -6.87 38.84 2.78
N GLU A 236 -7.64 39.22 3.79
CA GLU A 236 -8.25 40.56 3.91
C GLU A 236 -7.81 41.14 5.26
#